data_AF-A0A835PKK0-F1
#
_entry.id   AF-A0A835PKK0-F1
#
_cell.length_a   1.000
_cell.length_b   1.000
_cell.length_c   1.000
_cell.angle_alpha   90.00
_cell.angle_beta   90.00
_cell.angle_gamma   90.00
#
_symmetry.space_group_name_H-M   'P 1'
#
loop_
_entity.id
_entity.type
_entity.pdbx_description
1 polymer ?
#
loop_
_entity_poly.entity_id
_entity_poly.type
_entity_poly.pdbx_seq_one_letter_code
_entity_poly.pdbx_strand_id
1 'polypeptide(L)'
;MAKVSVMEHVLPVWSNPWKSTSRKLLHRHVVLGVKVSSLSHQEMLELSRSAATNYRKVKYLLLERKGYVCVVIHKQSTPADVLQSFIHALVLASFIEKNQSVHAESNLWIEENYNRFITKLRSAGWAVERLLTPSIVWKADWVYSEAELKIN
;
A
#
# COMPACT_ATOMS: atom_id res chain seq x y z
N MET A 1 18.69 -17.30 -37.01
CA MET A 1 17.65 -17.90 -36.14
C MET A 1 18.16 -17.87 -34.71
N ALA A 2 17.61 -17.01 -33.85
CA ALA A 2 18.02 -16.93 -32.46
C ALA A 2 17.41 -18.11 -31.68
N LYS A 3 18.26 -18.89 -31.03
CA LYS A 3 17.86 -20.04 -30.21
C LYS A 3 17.47 -19.52 -28.83
N VAL A 4 16.17 -19.44 -28.59
CA VAL A 4 15.60 -18.99 -27.32
C VAL A 4 15.88 -20.04 -26.24
N SER A 5 16.36 -19.59 -25.08
CA SER A 5 16.77 -20.47 -23.97
C SER A 5 15.55 -21.13 -23.32
N VAL A 6 15.63 -22.43 -23.05
CA VAL A 6 14.57 -23.24 -22.39
C VAL A 6 14.25 -22.72 -20.96
N MET A 7 15.06 -21.81 -20.42
CA MET A 7 14.88 -21.18 -19.12
C MET A 7 13.97 -19.95 -19.11
N GLU A 8 13.47 -19.46 -20.25
CA GLU A 8 12.54 -18.32 -20.28
C GLU A 8 11.19 -18.59 -19.60
N HIS A 9 10.85 -19.86 -19.34
CA HIS A 9 9.62 -20.25 -18.63
C HIS A 9 9.84 -20.50 -17.14
N VAL A 10 11.09 -20.45 -16.66
CA VAL A 10 11.39 -20.56 -15.25
C VAL A 10 11.33 -19.15 -14.68
N LEU A 11 10.14 -18.75 -14.21
CA LEU A 11 10.04 -17.63 -13.29
C LEU A 11 11.09 -17.86 -12.21
N PRO A 12 11.96 -16.88 -11.89
CA PRO A 12 12.91 -17.05 -10.82
C PRO A 12 12.13 -17.48 -9.59
N VAL A 13 12.42 -18.67 -9.08
CA VAL A 13 11.89 -19.13 -7.80
C VAL A 13 12.20 -18.00 -6.85
N TRP A 14 11.15 -17.42 -6.26
CA TRP A 14 11.27 -16.32 -5.33
C TRP A 14 11.92 -16.90 -4.07
N SER A 15 13.24 -17.02 -4.11
CA SER A 15 14.07 -17.46 -3.00
C SER A 15 13.96 -16.37 -1.97
N ASN A 16 13.03 -16.57 -1.03
CA ASN A 16 12.68 -15.66 0.04
C ASN A 16 13.96 -15.35 0.84
N PRO A 17 14.69 -14.24 0.59
CA PRO A 17 16.05 -14.11 1.10
C PRO A 17 16.08 -13.68 2.59
N TRP A 18 14.91 -13.59 3.23
CA TRP A 18 14.71 -12.79 4.44
C TRP A 18 14.33 -13.66 5.64
N LYS A 19 15.05 -14.77 5.82
CA LYS A 19 15.26 -15.33 7.17
C LYS A 19 16.29 -14.47 7.90
N SER A 20 15.90 -13.22 8.18
CA SER A 20 16.68 -12.31 9.03
C SER A 20 15.96 -12.14 10.36
N THR A 21 16.76 -12.24 11.41
CA THR A 21 16.47 -12.36 12.83
C THR A 21 15.65 -11.18 13.38
N SER A 22 14.50 -11.49 13.98
CA SER A 22 13.79 -10.79 15.08
C SER A 22 13.80 -9.25 15.22
N ARG A 23 13.96 -8.45 14.16
CA ARG A 23 13.47 -7.06 14.14
C ARG A 23 12.12 -7.08 13.43
N LYS A 24 11.03 -6.69 14.10
CA LYS A 24 9.70 -6.59 13.49
C LYS A 24 9.81 -5.71 12.24
N LEU A 25 9.81 -6.35 11.08
CA LEU A 25 10.01 -5.66 9.82
C LEU A 25 8.77 -4.80 9.57
N LEU A 26 8.88 -3.47 9.67
CA LEU A 26 7.74 -2.54 9.55
C LEU A 26 6.95 -2.74 8.25
N HIS A 27 7.59 -3.22 7.17
CA HIS A 27 6.89 -3.56 5.93
C HIS A 27 5.88 -4.71 6.10
N ARG A 28 6.05 -5.60 7.09
CA ARG A 28 5.06 -6.64 7.42
C ARG A 28 3.79 -6.05 8.02
N HIS A 29 3.85 -4.83 8.54
CA HIS A 29 2.69 -4.11 9.04
C HIS A 29 2.00 -3.30 7.95
N VAL A 30 2.44 -3.32 6.69
CA VAL A 30 1.79 -2.58 5.59
C VAL A 30 1.10 -3.54 4.64
N VAL A 31 -0.20 -3.34 4.42
CA VAL A 31 -1.01 -4.10 3.45
C VAL A 31 -1.43 -3.17 2.32
N LEU A 32 -0.85 -3.37 1.15
CA LEU A 32 -1.05 -2.51 -0.02
C LEU A 32 -2.21 -3.01 -0.90
N GLY A 33 -3.06 -2.11 -1.38
CA GLY A 33 -4.10 -2.42 -2.36
C GLY A 33 -5.33 -3.11 -1.77
N VAL A 34 -5.71 -2.76 -0.54
CA VAL A 34 -6.90 -3.31 0.12
C VAL A 34 -8.15 -2.91 -0.64
N LYS A 35 -9.04 -3.88 -0.92
CA LYS A 35 -10.32 -3.63 -1.56
C LYS A 35 -11.27 -2.94 -0.59
N VAL A 36 -11.97 -1.90 -1.03
CA VAL A 36 -12.99 -1.22 -0.21
C VAL A 36 -14.10 -2.18 0.21
N SER A 37 -14.47 -3.15 -0.65
CA SER A 37 -15.47 -4.18 -0.35
C SER A 37 -15.06 -5.15 0.76
N SER A 38 -13.77 -5.21 1.12
CA SER A 38 -13.28 -6.05 2.22
C SER A 38 -13.34 -5.37 3.59
N LEU A 39 -13.76 -4.10 3.62
CA LEU A 39 -13.84 -3.29 4.82
C LEU A 39 -15.21 -3.40 5.48
N SER A 40 -15.22 -3.49 6.80
CA SER A 40 -16.43 -3.39 7.60
C SER A 40 -17.01 -1.97 7.57
N HIS A 41 -18.29 -1.85 7.94
CA HIS A 41 -18.96 -0.54 7.99
C HIS A 41 -18.23 0.46 8.91
N GLN A 42 -17.70 -0.01 10.05
CA GLN A 42 -16.95 0.83 10.98
C GLN A 42 -15.62 1.31 10.38
N GLU A 43 -14.87 0.41 9.72
CA GLU A 43 -13.63 0.74 9.02
C GLU A 43 -13.88 1.75 7.88
N MET A 44 -15.00 1.62 7.17
CA MET A 44 -15.40 2.61 6.15
C MET A 44 -15.73 3.98 6.75
N LEU A 45 -16.40 4.03 7.91
CA LEU A 45 -16.71 5.28 8.61
C LEU A 45 -15.46 5.96 9.18
N GLU A 46 -14.46 5.19 9.57
CA GLU A 46 -13.17 5.72 9.99
C GLU A 46 -12.40 6.31 8.81
N LEU A 47 -12.33 5.58 7.69
CA LEU A 47 -11.75 6.05 6.45
C LEU A 47 -12.43 7.31 5.91
N SER A 48 -13.75 7.41 5.96
CA SER A 48 -14.47 8.60 5.46
C SER A 48 -14.14 9.85 6.29
N ARG A 49 -14.04 9.68 7.62
CA ARG A 49 -13.63 10.76 8.53
C ARG A 49 -12.19 11.20 8.28
N SER A 50 -11.26 10.27 8.04
CA SER A 50 -9.86 10.60 7.77
C SER A 50 -9.62 11.14 6.36
N ALA A 51 -10.40 10.69 5.36
CA ALA A 51 -10.29 11.15 3.98
C ALA A 51 -10.53 12.67 3.85
N ALA A 52 -11.52 13.18 4.58
CA ALA A 52 -11.92 14.59 4.51
C ALA A 52 -10.87 15.57 5.06
N THR A 53 -10.00 15.11 5.97
CA THR A 53 -9.02 15.94 6.69
C THR A 53 -7.59 15.70 6.21
N ASN A 54 -7.19 14.44 6.07
CA ASN A 54 -5.79 14.04 5.96
C ASN A 54 -5.34 13.73 4.52
N TYR A 55 -6.27 13.41 3.62
CA TYR A 55 -5.93 12.82 2.32
C TYR A 55 -6.47 13.58 1.09
N ARG A 56 -6.82 14.87 1.23
CA ARG A 56 -7.41 15.68 0.15
C ARG A 56 -6.54 15.80 -1.11
N LYS A 57 -5.21 15.77 -0.96
CA LYS A 57 -4.25 16.03 -2.05
C LYS A 57 -3.59 14.77 -2.60
N VAL A 58 -3.90 13.60 -2.04
CA VAL A 58 -3.26 12.33 -2.41
C VAL A 58 -4.27 11.34 -2.95
N LYS A 59 -3.79 10.39 -3.75
CA LYS A 59 -4.63 9.38 -4.41
C LYS A 59 -4.63 8.04 -3.66
N TYR A 60 -4.65 8.09 -2.34
CA TYR A 60 -4.72 6.91 -1.48
C TYR A 60 -5.27 7.28 -0.11
N LEU A 61 -5.76 6.30 0.62
CA LEU A 61 -6.17 6.40 2.01
C LEU A 61 -5.42 5.38 2.85
N LEU A 62 -5.14 5.72 4.10
CA LEU A 62 -4.54 4.82 5.08
C LEU A 62 -5.55 4.53 6.18
N LEU A 63 -5.65 3.24 6.53
CA LEU A 63 -6.48 2.75 7.63
C LEU A 63 -5.60 1.95 8.57
N GLU A 64 -5.64 2.27 9.86
CA GLU A 64 -5.06 1.42 10.88
C GLU A 64 -5.99 0.23 11.18
N ARG A 65 -5.42 -0.97 11.22
CA ARG A 65 -6.16 -2.21 11.47
C ARG A 65 -5.33 -3.16 12.32
N LYS A 66 -5.63 -3.24 13.63
CA LYS A 66 -5.06 -4.23 14.56
C LYS A 66 -3.51 -4.34 14.47
N GLY A 67 -2.82 -3.20 14.42
CA GLY A 67 -1.36 -3.13 14.32
C GLY A 67 -0.80 -3.20 12.88
N TYR A 68 -1.66 -3.20 11.87
CA TYR A 68 -1.30 -3.05 10.46
C TYR A 68 -1.83 -1.72 9.92
N VAL A 69 -1.21 -1.24 8.85
CA VAL A 69 -1.67 -0.12 8.03
C VAL A 69 -2.13 -0.67 6.69
N CYS A 70 -3.43 -0.61 6.47
CA CYS A 70 -4.06 -0.93 5.20
C CYS A 70 -4.05 0.30 4.30
N VAL A 71 -3.57 0.12 3.08
CA VAL A 71 -3.52 1.17 2.06
C VAL A 71 -4.61 0.91 1.02
N VAL A 72 -5.57 1.82 0.94
CA VAL A 72 -6.59 1.83 -0.12
C VAL A 72 -6.11 2.80 -1.19
N ILE A 73 -5.84 2.28 -2.39
CA ILE A 73 -5.33 3.10 -3.50
C ILE A 73 -6.53 3.69 -4.27
N HIS A 74 -6.37 4.82 -4.94
CA HIS A 74 -7.38 5.33 -5.86
C HIS A 74 -7.20 4.70 -7.26
N LYS A 75 -8.30 4.54 -8.00
CA LYS A 75 -8.26 3.92 -9.34
C LYS A 75 -7.37 4.65 -10.35
N GLN A 76 -7.14 5.96 -10.15
CA GLN A 76 -6.30 6.82 -11.01
C GLN A 76 -4.90 7.08 -10.44
N SER A 77 -4.46 6.26 -9.48
CA SER A 77 -3.12 6.38 -8.90
C SER A 77 -2.06 5.96 -9.90
N THR A 78 -1.01 6.76 -9.98
CA THR A 78 0.21 6.47 -10.73
C THR A 78 1.15 5.57 -9.90
N PRO A 79 2.17 4.96 -10.51
CA PRO A 79 3.19 4.23 -9.76
C PRO A 79 3.89 5.06 -8.67
N ALA A 80 4.03 6.37 -8.89
CA ALA A 80 4.58 7.30 -7.89
C ALA A 80 3.62 7.50 -6.70
N ASP A 81 2.32 7.59 -6.95
CA ASP A 81 1.30 7.66 -5.88
C ASP A 81 1.32 6.37 -5.04
N VAL A 82 1.51 5.21 -5.67
CA VAL A 82 1.64 3.91 -4.98
C VAL A 82 2.89 3.88 -4.12
N LEU A 83 4.04 4.32 -4.65
CA LEU A 83 5.27 4.41 -3.86
C LEU A 83 5.12 5.35 -2.65
N GLN A 84 4.51 6.53 -2.87
CA GLN A 84 4.27 7.49 -1.80
C GLN A 84 3.35 6.90 -0.72
N SER A 85 2.28 6.21 -1.14
CA SER A 85 1.35 5.56 -0.20
C SER A 85 2.03 4.51 0.67
N PHE A 86 2.96 3.74 0.09
CA PHE A 86 3.71 2.72 0.82
C PHE A 86 4.68 3.34 1.83
N ILE A 87 5.41 4.39 1.43
CA ILE A 87 6.30 5.13 2.35
C ILE A 87 5.48 5.78 3.47
N HIS A 88 4.35 6.40 3.15
CA HIS A 88 3.46 6.98 4.14
C HIS A 88 2.94 5.92 5.12
N ALA A 89 2.54 4.75 4.63
CA ALA A 89 2.12 3.64 5.48
C ALA A 89 3.24 3.14 6.39
N LEU A 90 4.50 3.09 5.92
CA LEU A 90 5.65 2.74 6.75
C LEU A 90 5.90 3.76 7.86
N VAL A 91 5.78 5.04 7.55
CA VAL A 91 5.93 6.14 8.51
C VAL A 91 4.81 6.04 9.55
N LEU A 92 3.56 5.87 9.11
CA LEU A 92 2.41 5.64 9.99
C LEU A 92 2.64 4.45 10.91
N ALA A 93 3.07 3.30 10.37
CA ALA A 93 3.36 2.10 11.14
C ALA A 93 4.46 2.31 12.19
N SER A 94 5.44 3.18 11.91
CA SER A 94 6.49 3.53 12.87
C SER A 94 6.00 4.37 14.06
N PHE A 95 4.87 5.07 13.90
CA PHE A 95 4.21 5.84 14.97
C PHE A 95 3.19 5.01 15.75
N ILE A 96 2.55 4.01 15.13
CA ILE A 96 1.65 3.06 15.82
C ILE A 96 2.39 2.35 16.96
N GLU A 97 3.65 1.96 16.74
CA GLU A 97 4.49 1.35 17.78
C GLU A 97 4.76 2.29 18.97
N LYS A 98 4.49 3.60 18.85
CA LYS A 98 4.79 4.64 19.84
C LYS A 98 3.57 5.26 20.53
N ASN A 99 2.34 4.80 20.23
CA ASN A 99 1.08 5.35 20.79
C ASN A 99 0.92 6.88 20.62
N GLN A 100 1.41 7.45 19.52
CA GLN A 100 1.33 8.89 19.22
C GLN A 100 0.13 9.20 18.29
N SER A 101 -0.10 10.49 17.98
CA SER A 101 -1.22 10.91 17.12
C SER A 101 -0.94 10.56 15.65
N VAL A 102 -1.16 9.28 15.34
CA VAL A 102 -0.53 8.56 14.21
C VAL A 102 -0.71 9.26 12.87
N HIS A 103 -1.92 9.73 12.56
CA HIS A 103 -2.21 10.31 11.24
C HIS A 103 -1.68 11.74 11.05
N ALA A 104 -1.75 12.62 12.06
CA ALA A 104 -1.31 14.00 11.91
C ALA A 104 0.23 14.08 11.77
N GLU A 105 0.94 13.33 12.61
CA GLU A 105 2.41 13.29 12.61
C GLU A 105 2.97 12.64 11.34
N SER A 106 2.35 11.55 10.87
CA SER A 106 2.76 10.91 9.62
C SER A 106 2.51 11.79 8.39
N ASN A 107 1.39 12.53 8.35
CA ASN A 107 1.12 13.50 7.30
C ASN A 107 2.19 14.60 7.27
N LEU A 108 2.49 15.20 8.43
CA LEU A 108 3.49 16.25 8.55
C LEU A 108 4.86 15.76 8.06
N TRP A 109 5.24 14.53 8.43
CA TRP A 109 6.48 13.94 7.96
C TRP A 109 6.52 13.82 6.44
N ILE A 110 5.42 13.38 5.80
CA ILE A 110 5.35 13.27 4.34
C ILE A 110 5.47 14.64 3.67
N GLU A 111 4.78 15.67 4.19
CA GLU A 111 4.85 17.02 3.64
C GLU A 111 6.28 17.60 3.71
N GLU A 112 6.96 17.41 4.83
CA GLU A 112 8.28 18.00 5.08
C GLU A 112 9.44 17.20 4.48
N ASN A 113 9.36 15.86 4.49
CA ASN A 113 10.52 15.00 4.29
C ASN A 113 10.46 14.15 3.01
N TYR A 114 9.27 13.86 2.47
CA TYR A 114 9.13 12.89 1.37
C TYR A 114 9.94 13.27 0.13
N ASN A 115 9.82 14.52 -0.32
CA ASN A 115 10.53 14.98 -1.51
C ASN A 115 12.05 14.95 -1.32
N ARG A 116 12.54 15.35 -0.14
CA ARG A 116 13.97 15.28 0.21
C ARG A 116 14.46 13.83 0.25
N PHE A 117 13.66 12.93 0.79
CA PHE A 117 13.95 11.49 0.84
C PHE A 117 14.07 10.89 -0.56
N ILE A 118 13.08 11.11 -1.43
CA ILE A 118 13.08 10.62 -2.82
C ILE A 118 14.26 11.21 -3.61
N THR A 119 14.59 12.48 -3.41
CA THR A 119 15.72 13.14 -4.08
C THR A 119 17.04 12.49 -3.68
N LYS A 120 17.23 12.19 -2.39
CA LYS A 120 18.42 11.48 -1.90
C LYS A 120 18.54 10.08 -2.49
N LEU A 121 17.44 9.30 -2.49
CA LEU A 121 17.43 7.98 -3.11
C LEU A 121 17.83 8.03 -4.59
N ARG A 122 17.26 8.97 -5.34
CA ARG A 122 17.62 9.19 -6.76
C ARG A 122 19.09 9.54 -6.93
N SER A 123 19.63 10.44 -6.11
CA SER A 123 21.04 10.82 -6.16
C SER A 123 22.00 9.66 -5.82
N ALA A 124 21.52 8.69 -5.03
CA ALA A 124 22.23 7.46 -4.73
C ALA A 124 22.03 6.35 -5.79
N GLY A 125 21.41 6.67 -6.93
CA GLY A 125 21.24 5.75 -8.06
C GLY A 125 20.03 4.81 -7.95
N TRP A 126 19.14 5.00 -6.98
CA TRP A 126 17.94 4.18 -6.85
C TRP A 126 16.84 4.63 -7.81
N ALA A 127 16.19 3.67 -8.45
CA ALA A 127 14.94 3.88 -9.18
C ALA A 127 13.82 4.25 -8.18
N VAL A 128 13.20 5.40 -8.36
CA VAL A 128 12.18 5.97 -7.45
C VAL A 128 10.85 6.22 -8.15
N GLU A 129 10.67 5.66 -9.35
CA GLU A 129 9.49 5.86 -10.18
C GLU A 129 8.35 4.89 -9.80
N ARG A 130 8.70 3.71 -9.26
CA ARG A 130 7.73 2.66 -8.93
C ARG A 130 8.19 1.79 -7.78
N LEU A 131 7.22 1.32 -7.00
CA LEU A 131 7.45 0.28 -6.01
C LEU A 131 7.52 -1.09 -6.73
N LEU A 132 8.58 -1.86 -6.46
CA LEU A 132 8.67 -3.27 -6.90
C LEU A 132 7.83 -4.14 -5.95
N THR A 133 6.52 -4.12 -6.14
CA THR A 133 5.54 -4.93 -5.42
C THR A 133 4.83 -5.86 -6.41
N PRO A 134 4.34 -7.04 -5.97
CA PRO A 134 3.39 -7.81 -6.77
C PRO A 134 2.27 -6.90 -7.29
N SER A 135 1.84 -7.14 -8.53
CA SER A 135 0.86 -6.31 -9.21
C SER A 135 -0.37 -6.10 -8.33
N ILE A 136 -0.68 -4.83 -8.04
CA ILE A 136 -1.96 -4.45 -7.41
C ILE A 136 -3.02 -4.62 -8.49
N VAL A 137 -3.69 -5.77 -8.51
CA VAL A 137 -4.76 -6.01 -9.49
C VAL A 137 -6.07 -5.46 -8.96
N TRP A 138 -6.59 -4.45 -9.64
CA TRP A 138 -7.95 -3.95 -9.45
C TRP A 138 -8.96 -4.97 -10.00
N LYS A 139 -9.31 -5.98 -9.20
CA LYS A 139 -10.45 -6.85 -9.51
C LYS A 139 -11.65 -6.44 -8.67
N ALA A 140 -12.71 -5.98 -9.34
CA ALA A 140 -14.03 -5.89 -8.72
C ALA A 140 -14.45 -7.30 -8.31
N ASP A 141 -14.68 -7.50 -7.01
CA ASP A 141 -15.22 -8.75 -6.47
C ASP A 141 -16.75 -8.64 -6.53
N TRP A 142 -17.33 -9.00 -7.67
CA TRP A 142 -18.77 -9.10 -7.79
C TRP A 142 -19.18 -10.40 -7.11
N VAL A 143 -19.51 -10.34 -5.82
CA VAL A 143 -20.18 -11.45 -5.15
C VAL A 143 -21.61 -11.47 -5.66
N TYR A 144 -21.86 -12.33 -6.65
CA TYR A 144 -23.21 -12.60 -7.13
C TYR A 144 -23.94 -13.37 -6.02
N SER A 145 -24.90 -12.72 -5.34
CA SER A 145 -25.76 -13.42 -4.39
C SER A 145 -26.93 -14.02 -5.16
N GLU A 146 -27.14 -15.34 -5.04
CA GLU A 146 -28.26 -16.07 -5.67
C GLU A 146 -29.66 -15.56 -5.24
N ALA A 147 -29.75 -14.63 -4.28
CA ALA A 147 -31.00 -14.07 -3.80
C ALA A 147 -31.72 -13.16 -4.82
N GLU A 148 -31.07 -12.76 -5.92
CA GLU A 148 -31.70 -11.92 -6.96
C GLU A 148 -32.49 -12.72 -8.02
N LEU A 149 -32.53 -14.06 -7.93
CA LEU A 149 -33.30 -14.94 -8.83
C LEU A 149 -34.75 -15.20 -8.38
N LYS A 150 -35.41 -14.24 -7.73
CA LYS A 150 -36.88 -14.23 -7.59
C LYS A 150 -37.46 -12.94 -8.12
N ILE A 151 -37.52 -12.85 -9.43
CA ILE A 151 -38.50 -12.01 -10.13
C ILE A 151 -39.52 -13.01 -10.72
N ASN A 152 -40.75 -12.95 -10.19
CA ASN A 152 -41.92 -13.68 -10.71
C ASN A 152 -42.24 -13.26 -12.14
#